data_AF-A0A970S7W1-F1
#
_entry.id   AF-A0A970S7W1-F1
#
_cell.length_a   1.000
_cell.length_b   1.000
_cell.length_c   1.000
_cell.angle_alpha   90.00
_cell.angle_beta   90.00
_cell.angle_gamma   90.00
#
_symmetry.space_group_name_H-M   'P 1'
#
loop_
_entity.id
_entity.type
_entity.pdbx_description
1 polymer ?
#
loop_
_entity_poly.entity_id
_entity_poly.type
_entity_poly.pdbx_seq_one_letter_code
_entity_poly.pdbx_strand_id
1 'polypeptide(L)' 'MTEGKRVRGKILFVCVHNGARSQILERWLKRLAGDRCKAFGAGMDPCELNSIMVTAMCVYRNACGI' A
#
# COMPACT_ATOMS: atom_id res chain seq x y z
N MET A 1 11.74 -31.66 -3.74
CA MET A 1 12.46 -30.55 -3.06
C MET A 1 11.67 -29.27 -3.30
N THR A 2 10.67 -28.98 -2.46
CA THR A 2 9.84 -27.77 -2.57
C THR A 2 10.48 -26.67 -1.74
N GLU A 3 11.19 -25.77 -2.40
CA GLU A 3 11.89 -24.65 -1.76
C GLU A 3 10.87 -23.68 -1.17
N GLY A 4 10.83 -23.63 0.17
CA GLY A 4 9.91 -22.81 0.94
C GLY A 4 10.06 -21.34 0.60
N LYS A 5 9.06 -20.77 -0.06
CA LYS A 5 8.92 -19.34 -0.39
C LYS A 5 8.98 -18.53 0.91
N ARG A 6 10.18 -18.10 1.37
CA ARG A 6 10.34 -17.27 2.57
C ARG A 6 9.39 -16.08 2.47
N VAL A 7 8.57 -15.85 3.49
CA VAL A 7 7.79 -14.62 3.62
C VAL A 7 8.79 -13.50 3.95
N ARG A 8 9.11 -12.71 2.93
CA ARG A 8 10.15 -11.68 2.90
C ARG A 8 9.62 -10.37 3.52
N GLY A 9 9.76 -10.20 4.84
CA GLY A 9 9.55 -8.90 5.53
C GLY A 9 8.10 -8.38 5.57
N LYS A 10 7.71 -7.83 6.74
CA LYS A 10 6.48 -7.05 6.91
C LYS A 10 6.87 -5.58 6.94
N ILE A 11 6.19 -4.75 6.16
CA ILE A 11 6.43 -3.31 6.09
C ILE A 11 5.17 -2.59 6.56
N LEU A 12 5.33 -1.67 7.51
CA LEU A 12 4.25 -0.86 8.05
C LEU A 12 4.49 0.61 7.68
N PHE A 13 3.54 1.20 6.96
CA PHE A 13 3.51 2.63 6.66
C PHE A 13 2.61 3.32 7.67
N VAL A 14 3.18 4.26 8.44
CA VAL A 14 2.43 5.00 9.46
C VAL A 14 2.26 6.44 9.01
N CYS A 15 1.02 6.94 9.05
CA CYS A 15 0.76 8.39 8.99
C CYS A 15 -0.16 8.81 10.13
N VAL A 16 -0.59 10.07 10.19
CA VAL A 16 -1.48 10.52 11.26
C VAL A 16 -2.86 9.87 11.09
N HIS A 17 -3.52 10.09 9.95
CA HIS A 17 -4.94 9.75 9.82
C HIS A 17 -5.28 8.40 9.17
N ASN A 18 -4.30 7.64 8.70
CA ASN A 18 -4.50 6.49 7.80
C ASN A 18 -5.39 6.76 6.55
N GLY A 19 -5.74 8.00 6.24
CA GLY A 19 -6.72 8.31 5.20
C GLY A 19 -6.13 8.61 3.82
N ALA A 20 -4.80 8.71 3.68
CA ALA A 20 -4.17 9.07 2.40
C ALA A 20 -2.81 8.40 2.18
N ARG A 21 -1.74 8.98 2.72
CA ARG A 21 -0.33 8.62 2.38
C ARG A 21 0.03 7.16 2.67
N SER A 22 -0.29 6.67 3.87
CA SER A 22 -0.04 5.27 4.26
C SER A 22 -0.77 4.29 3.33
N GLN A 23 -2.00 4.63 2.92
CA GLN A 23 -2.84 3.82 2.05
C GLN A 23 -2.35 3.80 0.59
N ILE A 24 -1.84 4.92 0.09
CA ILE A 24 -1.17 4.98 -1.22
C ILE A 24 0.03 4.05 -1.21
N LEU A 25 0.94 4.23 -0.25
CA LEU A 25 2.19 3.45 -0.15
C LEU A 25 1.92 1.95 0.00
N GLU A 26 0.93 1.56 0.82
CA GLU A 26 0.54 0.16 0.97
C GLU A 26 0.13 -0.46 -0.37
N ARG A 27 -0.76 0.19 -1.12
CA ARG A 27 -1.24 -0.31 -2.42
C ARG A 27 -0.14 -0.35 -3.47
N TRP A 28 0.69 0.69 -3.53
CA TRP A 28 1.84 0.75 -4.43
C TRP A 28 2.81 -0.39 -4.16
N LEU A 29 3.17 -0.62 -2.88
CA LEU A 29 4.13 -1.65 -2.53
C LEU A 29 3.57 -3.06 -2.81
N LYS A 30 2.28 -3.31 -2.56
CA LYS A 30 1.63 -4.58 -2.93
C LYS A 30 1.75 -4.86 -4.43
N ARG A 31 1.65 -3.83 -5.26
CA ARG A 31 1.74 -3.97 -6.71
C ARG A 31 3.18 -4.12 -7.21
N LEU A 32 4.10 -3.31 -6.71
CA LEU A 32 5.51 -3.29 -7.13
C LEU A 32 6.33 -4.47 -6.56
N ALA A 33 6.06 -4.85 -5.32
CA ALA A 33 6.78 -5.93 -4.65
C ALA A 33 6.21 -7.31 -4.96
N GLY A 34 4.93 -7.41 -5.36
CA GLY A 34 4.24 -8.67 -5.55
C GLY A 34 4.30 -9.53 -4.29
N ASP A 35 4.70 -10.79 -4.42
CA ASP A 35 4.83 -11.72 -3.29
C ASP A 35 6.10 -11.52 -2.45
N ARG A 36 6.92 -10.50 -2.76
CA ARG A 36 8.22 -10.27 -2.11
C ARG A 36 8.11 -9.54 -0.78
N CYS A 37 6.96 -9.00 -0.38
CA CYS A 37 6.75 -8.49 0.97
C CYS A 37 5.26 -8.31 1.29
N LYS A 38 4.94 -8.17 2.58
CA LYS A 38 3.58 -7.79 3.01
C LYS A 38 3.58 -6.34 3.49
N ALA A 39 2.81 -5.50 2.81
CA ALA A 39 2.65 -4.08 3.15
C ALA A 39 1.37 -3.85 3.97
N PHE A 40 1.44 -2.95 4.95
CA PHE A 40 0.35 -2.54 5.81
C PHE A 40 0.38 -1.02 6.00
N GLY A 41 -0.79 -0.39 6.12
CA GLY A 41 -0.96 1.02 6.46
C GLY A 41 -1.61 1.20 7.83
N ALA A 42 -1.09 2.12 8.64
CA ALA A 42 -1.63 2.48 9.94
C ALA A 42 -1.72 4.00 10.13
N GLY A 43 -2.58 4.40 11.07
CA GLY A 43 -2.75 5.78 11.53
C GLY A 43 -2.72 5.86 13.04
N MET A 44 -2.18 6.95 13.57
CA MET A 44 -2.29 7.26 15.00
C MET A 44 -3.69 7.74 15.39
N ASP A 45 -4.40 8.41 14.47
CA ASP A 45 -5.77 8.92 14.66
C ASP A 45 -6.61 8.65 13.39
N PRO A 46 -7.11 7.41 13.19
CA PRO A 46 -7.74 6.99 11.93
C PRO A 46 -8.96 7.85 11.56
N CYS A 47 -8.97 8.34 10.32
CA CYS A 47 -10.07 9.10 9.73
C CYS A 47 -10.54 8.41 8.44
N GLU A 48 -11.61 8.95 7.85
CA GLU A 48 -12.12 8.51 6.55
C GLU A 48 -11.05 8.62 5.45
N LEU A 49 -11.23 7.75 4.45
CA LEU A 49 -10.35 7.74 3.28
C LEU A 49 -10.55 9.01 2.47
N ASN A 50 -9.45 9.69 2.16
CA ASN A 50 -9.47 10.91 1.37
C ASN A 50 -9.86 10.59 -0.09
N SER A 51 -10.93 11.21 -0.58
CA SER A 51 -11.45 11.00 -1.94
C SER A 51 -10.44 11.38 -3.04
N ILE A 52 -9.64 12.44 -2.82
CA ILE A 52 -8.58 12.86 -3.76
C ILE A 52 -7.54 11.75 -3.91
N MET A 53 -7.22 11.03 -2.83
CA MET A 53 -6.30 9.91 -2.88
C MET A 53 -6.85 8.78 -3.75
N VAL A 54 -8.14 8.48 -3.67
CA VAL A 54 -8.79 7.46 -4.52
C VAL A 54 -8.71 7.87 -5.99
N THR A 55 -9.04 9.13 -6.27
CA THR A 55 -8.95 9.69 -7.63
C THR A 55 -7.52 9.64 -8.16
N ALA A 56 -6.53 10.04 -7.36
CA ALA A 56 -5.12 9.98 -7.73
C ALA A 56 -4.69 8.55 -8.06
N MET A 57 -5.03 7.57 -7.22
CA MET A 57 -4.74 6.16 -7.48
C MET A 57 -5.40 5.66 -8.78
N CYS A 58 -6.64 6.07 -9.07
CA CYS A 58 -7.29 5.74 -10.33
C CYS A 58 -6.59 6.36 -11.54
N VAL A 59 -6.21 7.63 -11.46
CA VAL A 59 -5.48 8.32 -12.54
C VAL A 59 -4.14 7.64 -12.79
N TYR A 60 -3.37 7.35 -11.73
CA TYR A 60 -2.09 6.64 -11.84
C TYR A 60 -2.25 5.24 -12.44
N ARG A 61 -3.28 4.49 -12.04
CA ARG A 61 -3.57 3.17 -12.63
C ARG A 61 -3.81 3.27 -14.13
N ASN A 62 -4.62 4.24 -14.56
CA ASN A 62 -4.96 4.40 -15.98
C ASN A 62 -3.77 4.92 -16.80
N ALA A 63 -2.95 5.81 -16.24
CA ALA A 63 -1.83 6.42 -16.94
C ALA A 63 -0.60 5.49 -17.02
N CYS A 64 -0.30 4.74 -15.96
CA CYS A 64 0.93 3.97 -15.83
C CYS A 64 0.73 2.45 -15.91
N GLY A 65 -0.52 1.95 -15.97
CA GLY A 65 -0.83 0.52 -16.01
C GLY A 65 -0.50 -0.23 -14.71
N ILE A 66 -0.33 0.50 -13.61
CA ILE A 66 -0.01 -0.03 -12.28
C ILE A 66 -1.30 -0.43 -11.57
#